data_AF-A0A7W8K449-F1
#
_entry.id   AF-A0A7W8K449-F1
#
_cell.length_a   1.000
_cell.length_b   1.000
_cell.length_c   1.000
_cell.angle_alpha   90.00
_cell.angle_beta   90.00
_cell.angle_gamma   90.00
#
_symmetry.space_group_name_H-M   'P 1'
#
loop_
_entity.id
_entity.type
_entity.pdbx_description
1 polymer ?
#
loop_
_entity_poly.entity_id
_entity_poly.type
_entity_poly.pdbx_seq_one_letter_code
_entity_poly.pdbx_strand_id
1 'polypeptide(L)'
;MDFYFEDRRLVPRPSVALPSERLISLPASISAKVLLLNEVVAQAIRPAELARRMAVTPQEVTRLLDLTHITRIDAIEAALRALGRELQVVAA
;
A
#
# COMPACT_ATOMS: atom_id res chain seq x y z
N MET A 1 -12.26 4.87 2.00
CA MET A 1 -10.98 4.12 2.11
C MET A 1 -9.93 4.96 2.83
N ASP A 2 -9.91 6.28 2.61
CA ASP A 2 -8.93 7.23 3.12
C ASP A 2 -8.67 7.12 4.63
N PHE A 3 -9.71 6.88 5.44
CA PHE A 3 -9.54 6.70 6.89
C PHE A 3 -8.55 5.60 7.29
N TYR A 4 -8.41 4.52 6.50
CA TYR A 4 -7.40 3.48 6.80
C TYR A 4 -5.97 4.02 6.64
N PHE A 5 -5.76 4.94 5.70
CA PHE A 5 -4.46 5.55 5.43
C PHE A 5 -4.16 6.66 6.45
N GLU A 6 -5.14 7.51 6.75
CA GLU A 6 -5.05 8.57 7.76
C GLU A 6 -4.73 7.99 9.15
N ASP A 7 -5.49 6.97 9.57
CA ASP A 7 -5.32 6.32 10.87
C ASP A 7 -4.19 5.28 10.90
N ARG A 8 -3.58 4.98 9.75
CA ARG A 8 -2.62 3.87 9.56
C ARG A 8 -3.15 2.54 10.12
N ARG A 9 -4.34 2.17 9.66
CA ARG A 9 -5.02 0.94 10.03
C ARG A 9 -4.91 -0.08 8.92
N LEU A 10 -4.86 -1.35 9.32
CA LEU A 10 -4.94 -2.48 8.40
C LEU A 10 -6.26 -2.40 7.61
N VAL A 11 -6.15 -2.36 6.29
CA VAL A 11 -7.27 -2.56 5.38
C VAL A 11 -7.60 -4.04 5.38
N PRO A 12 -8.84 -4.43 5.74
CA PRO A 12 -9.23 -5.83 5.79
C PRO A 12 -9.20 -6.47 4.39
N ARG A 13 -8.89 -7.76 4.34
CA ARG A 13 -9.03 -8.53 3.10
C ARG A 13 -10.51 -8.63 2.70
N PRO A 14 -10.82 -8.65 1.40
CA PRO A 14 -12.18 -8.91 0.95
C PRO A 14 -12.65 -10.29 1.41
N SER A 15 -13.94 -10.41 1.69
CA SER A 15 -14.58 -11.70 1.91
C SER A 15 -14.71 -12.49 0.61
N VAL A 16 -15.05 -13.78 0.74
CA VAL A 16 -15.48 -14.60 -0.40
C VAL A 16 -16.78 -14.01 -0.96
N ALA A 17 -16.88 -13.89 -2.28
CA ALA A 17 -18.04 -13.35 -2.96
C ALA A 17 -19.23 -14.32 -2.90
N LEU A 18 -20.43 -13.81 -2.61
CA LEU A 18 -21.68 -14.58 -2.67
C LEU A 18 -22.41 -14.40 -4.02
N PRO A 19 -23.28 -15.34 -4.44
CA PRO A 19 -23.91 -15.32 -5.77
C PRO A 19 -24.71 -14.05 -6.11
N SER A 20 -25.22 -13.33 -5.12
CA SER A 20 -26.01 -12.10 -5.30
C SER A 20 -25.21 -10.81 -5.11
N GLU A 21 -23.92 -10.89 -4.82
CA GLU A 21 -23.09 -9.73 -4.53
C GLU A 21 -22.47 -9.12 -5.78
N ARG A 22 -22.33 -7.80 -5.77
CA ARG A 22 -21.59 -7.06 -6.77
C ARG A 22 -20.18 -6.79 -6.26
N LEU A 23 -19.19 -7.36 -6.94
CA LEU A 23 -17.79 -7.06 -6.66
C LEU A 23 -17.39 -5.71 -7.24
N ILE A 24 -16.57 -4.99 -6.47
CA ILE A 24 -15.95 -3.73 -6.89
C ILE A 24 -14.45 -3.98 -7.00
N SER A 25 -13.94 -3.91 -8.23
CA SER A 25 -12.50 -4.04 -8.47
C SER A 25 -11.78 -2.76 -8.04
N LEU A 26 -10.62 -2.92 -7.41
CA LEU A 26 -9.74 -1.81 -7.09
C LEU A 26 -8.75 -1.58 -8.26
N PRO A 27 -8.54 -0.32 -8.69
CA PRO A 27 -7.47 -0.01 -9.62
C PRO A 27 -6.11 -0.50 -9.11
N ALA A 28 -5.22 -0.95 -9.99
CA ALA A 28 -3.92 -1.51 -9.62
C ALA A 28 -3.07 -0.57 -8.73
N SER A 29 -3.12 0.74 -9.00
CA SER A 29 -2.43 1.76 -8.20
C SER A 29 -2.93 1.81 -6.76
N ILE A 30 -4.25 1.69 -6.55
CA ILE A 30 -4.87 1.67 -5.23
C ILE A 30 -4.55 0.35 -4.52
N SER A 31 -4.67 -0.78 -5.22
CA SER A 31 -4.30 -2.10 -4.69
C SER A 31 -2.85 -2.13 -4.21
N ALA A 32 -1.92 -1.57 -4.98
CA ALA A 32 -0.51 -1.50 -4.60
C ALA A 32 -0.27 -0.67 -3.33
N LYS A 33 -0.97 0.48 -3.18
CA LYS A 33 -0.90 1.29 -1.96
C LYS A 33 -1.51 0.61 -0.74
N VAL A 34 -2.61 -0.12 -0.91
CA VAL A 34 -3.23 -0.89 0.16
C VAL A 34 -2.29 -2.00 0.65
N LEU A 35 -1.63 -2.71 -0.26
CA LEU A 35 -0.63 -3.72 0.09
C LEU A 35 0.55 -3.10 0.86
N LEU A 36 1.08 -1.97 0.38
CA LEU A 36 2.15 -1.25 1.08
C LEU A 36 1.72 -0.80 2.49
N LEU A 37 0.56 -0.16 2.63
CA LEU A 37 0.03 0.28 3.92
C LEU A 37 -0.07 -0.91 4.88
N ASN A 38 -0.69 -2.00 4.43
CA ASN A 38 -0.88 -3.18 5.26
C ASN A 38 0.45 -3.76 5.75
N GLU A 39 1.50 -3.77 4.91
CA GLU A 39 2.82 -4.23 5.32
C GLU A 39 3.47 -3.30 6.34
N VAL A 40 3.39 -1.98 6.14
CA VAL A 40 3.90 -0.98 7.08
C VAL A 40 3.25 -1.13 8.46
N VAL A 41 1.93 -1.30 8.49
CA VAL A 41 1.17 -1.48 9.74
C VAL A 41 1.48 -2.83 10.39
N ALA A 42 1.54 -3.92 9.61
CA ALA A 42 1.85 -5.26 10.12
C ALA A 42 3.24 -5.35 10.75
N GLN A 43 4.23 -4.66 10.17
CA GLN A 43 5.59 -4.60 10.71
C GLN A 43 5.78 -3.51 11.79
N ALA A 44 4.72 -2.76 12.15
CA ALA A 44 4.78 -1.61 13.06
C ALA A 44 5.85 -0.56 12.67
N ILE A 45 6.07 -0.37 11.36
CA ILE A 45 7.08 0.54 10.83
C ILE A 45 6.55 1.98 10.83
N ARG A 46 7.35 2.90 11.37
CA ARG A 46 7.06 4.34 11.28
C ARG A 46 7.47 4.88 9.90
N PRO A 47 6.78 5.87 9.32
CA PRO A 47 7.17 6.44 8.03
C PRO A 47 8.61 6.96 7.98
N ALA A 48 9.10 7.55 9.07
CA ALA A 48 10.49 8.00 9.17
C ALA A 48 11.50 6.83 9.08
N GLU A 49 11.13 5.65 9.59
CA GLU A 49 11.95 4.44 9.47
C GLU A 49 11.92 3.90 8.04
N LEU A 50 10.75 3.84 7.41
CA LEU A 50 10.64 3.46 6.00
C LEU A 50 11.46 4.40 5.09
N ALA A 51 11.41 5.72 5.36
CA ALA A 51 12.20 6.71 4.63
C ALA A 51 13.71 6.44 4.75
N ARG A 52 14.19 6.09 5.95
CA ARG A 52 15.59 5.69 6.17
C ARG A 52 15.95 4.43 5.39
N ARG A 53 15.12 3.39 5.41
CA ARG A 53 15.38 2.13 4.68
C ARG A 53 15.42 2.32 3.17
N MET A 54 14.59 3.23 2.67
CA MET A 54 14.54 3.59 1.26
C MET A 54 15.61 4.61 0.84
N ALA A 55 16.33 5.21 1.80
CA ALA A 55 17.24 6.34 1.58
C ALA A 55 16.58 7.53 0.85
N VAL A 56 15.34 7.86 1.22
CA VAL A 56 14.54 8.98 0.66
C VAL A 56 14.06 9.93 1.75
N THR A 57 13.40 11.03 1.35
CA THR A 57 12.83 11.98 2.31
C THR A 57 11.57 11.45 2.99
N PRO A 58 11.25 11.88 4.22
CA PRO A 58 9.98 11.54 4.87
C PRO A 58 8.75 11.95 4.06
N GLN A 59 8.84 13.07 3.32
CA GLN A 59 7.74 13.57 2.50
C GLN A 59 7.43 12.64 1.32
N GLU A 60 8.45 12.03 0.71
CA GLU A 60 8.24 11.01 -0.31
C GLU A 60 7.47 9.82 0.25
N VAL A 61 7.84 9.34 1.44
CA VAL A 61 7.11 8.22 2.09
C VAL A 61 5.67 8.61 2.43
N THR A 62 5.42 9.82 2.91
CA THR A 62 4.05 10.29 3.16
C THR A 62 3.18 10.20 1.90
N ARG A 63 3.72 10.53 0.72
CA ARG A 63 2.99 10.40 -0.56
C ARG A 63 2.72 8.94 -0.96
N LEU A 64 3.58 8.01 -0.54
CA LEU A 64 3.34 6.57 -0.76
C LEU A 64 2.17 6.06 0.08
N LEU A 65 2.00 6.62 1.28
CA LEU A 65 0.97 6.26 2.26
C LEU A 65 -0.24 7.21 2.24
N ASP A 66 -0.47 7.87 1.11
CA ASP A 66 -1.63 8.74 0.87
C ASP A 66 -2.34 8.25 -0.40
N LEU A 67 -3.62 7.90 -0.32
CA LEU A 67 -4.38 7.40 -1.47
C LEU A 67 -4.62 8.46 -2.55
N THR A 68 -4.68 9.74 -2.20
CA THR A 68 -5.03 10.83 -3.10
C THR A 68 -3.87 11.27 -3.98
N HIS A 69 -2.64 10.99 -3.53
CA HIS A 69 -1.44 11.36 -4.28
C HIS A 69 -1.19 10.38 -5.44
N ILE A 70 -0.88 10.88 -6.63
CA ILE A 70 -0.46 10.01 -7.74
C ILE A 70 0.97 9.54 -7.47
N THR A 71 1.19 8.22 -7.54
CA THR A 71 2.48 7.61 -7.20
C THR A 71 2.90 6.65 -8.30
N ARG A 72 4.18 6.70 -8.70
CA ARG A 72 4.76 5.74 -9.66
C ARG A 72 4.87 4.36 -9.02
N ILE A 73 4.58 3.32 -9.80
CA ILE A 73 4.61 1.94 -9.29
C ILE A 73 6.00 1.54 -8.78
N ASP A 74 7.07 2.00 -9.45
CA ASP A 74 8.47 1.76 -9.03
C ASP A 74 8.76 2.24 -7.61
N ALA A 75 8.13 3.35 -7.19
CA ALA A 75 8.32 3.88 -5.84
C ALA A 75 7.63 3.00 -4.78
N ILE A 76 6.47 2.41 -5.12
CA ILE A 76 5.78 1.43 -4.28
C ILE A 76 6.58 0.13 -4.22
N GLU A 77 7.13 -0.33 -5.35
CA GLU A 77 8.01 -1.50 -5.41
C GLU A 77 9.25 -1.30 -4.53
N ALA A 78 9.93 -0.16 -4.64
CA ALA A 78 11.09 0.15 -3.81
C ALA A 78 10.76 0.14 -2.30
N ALA A 79 9.58 0.66 -1.92
CA ALA A 79 9.11 0.63 -0.55
C ALA A 79 8.81 -0.80 -0.05
N LEU A 80 8.13 -1.61 -0.86
CA LEU A 80 7.88 -3.02 -0.56
C LEU A 80 9.19 -3.80 -0.42
N ARG A 81 10.17 -3.54 -1.30
CA ARG A 81 11.50 -4.14 -1.24
C ARG A 81 12.23 -3.75 0.04
N ALA A 82 12.15 -2.50 0.47
CA ALA A 82 12.69 -2.03 1.76
C ALA A 82 12.01 -2.68 3.00
N LEU A 83 10.84 -3.28 2.80
CA LEU A 83 10.09 -4.07 3.80
C LEU A 83 10.29 -5.59 3.62
N GLY A 84 11.16 -6.04 2.71
CA GLY A 84 11.41 -7.46 2.43
C GLY A 84 10.29 -8.14 1.66
N ARG A 85 9.52 -7.39 0.87
CA ARG A 85 8.46 -7.89 -0.01
C ARG A 85 8.79 -7.65 -1.48
N GLU A 86 8.26 -8.49 -2.34
CA GLU A 86 8.38 -8.38 -3.79
C GLU A 86 7.01 -8.02 -4.38
N LEU A 87 6.97 -7.02 -5.26
CA LEU A 87 5.77 -6.70 -6.03
C LEU A 87 5.80 -7.50 -7.34
N GLN A 88 4.79 -8.34 -7.55
CA GLN A 88 4.66 -9.13 -8.78
C GLN A 88 3.45 -8.66 -9.58
N VAL A 89 3.62 -8.60 -10.90
CA VAL A 89 2.55 -8.31 -11.85
C VAL A 89 2.24 -9.59 -12.62
N VAL A 90 0.98 -10.02 -12.58
CA VAL A 90 0.50 -11.19 -13.31
C VAL A 90 -0.54 -10.71 -14.32
N ALA A 91 -0.37 -11.08 -15.58
CA ALA A 91 -1.35 -10.88 -16.64
C ALA A 91 -2.01 -12.23 -16.95
N ALA A 92 -3.32 -12.21 -17.16
CA ALA A 92 -4.11 -13.40 -17.51
C ALA A 92 -4.03 -13.69 -19.01
#